data_AF-A0A954WJG3-F1
#
_entry.id   AF-A0A954WJG3-F1
#
_cell.length_a   1.000
_cell.length_b   1.000
_cell.length_c   1.000
_cell.angle_alpha   90.00
_cell.angle_beta   90.00
_cell.angle_gamma   90.00
#
_symmetry.space_group_name_H-M   'P 1'
#
loop_
_entity.id
_entity.type
_entity.pdbx_description
1 polymer ?
#
loop_
_entity_poly.entity_id
_entity_poly.type
_entity_poly.pdbx_seq_one_letter_code
_entity_poly.pdbx_strand_id
1 'polypeptide(L)'
;VSIDPTQDGLKKMQDFLNRLGGRIPAGGANQIAMGLRQSLGNQVVTIQGVSPKTHFAQVLVEADYRMKLIGIGLEQPPVDIRSYTSRSNPRDVSRNALQRWYFVPNYECVKVGENDLAMELVGDGVKLISEDERVQANGGRVNANAVNRASQMFVQEFTAKYPQLAERSPVYGQLRNLIDLVIAAAFIQEVDYYGRAGWAMNVFGDEGQYAVETHTAPQQVESAVNIVWKGNTLMTPIGGGVHIEPRQALASQNRLADTDGELKTLHGGVDFSKVDAKQWWWD
;
A
#
# COMPACT_ATOMS: atom_id res chain seq x y z
N VAL A 1 -4.72 0.02 -6.41
CA VAL A 1 -5.64 -0.99 -5.84
C VAL A 1 -6.50 -0.35 -4.79
N SER A 2 -7.79 -0.67 -4.74
CA SER A 2 -8.66 -0.31 -3.63
C SER A 2 -9.58 -1.46 -3.26
N ILE A 3 -9.96 -1.51 -1.99
CA ILE A 3 -10.98 -2.43 -1.47
C ILE A 3 -12.04 -1.57 -0.80
N ASP A 4 -13.23 -1.57 -1.39
CA ASP A 4 -14.31 -0.66 -1.02
C ASP A 4 -15.64 -1.42 -0.85
N PRO A 5 -16.44 -1.07 0.17
CA PRO A 5 -17.78 -1.63 0.31
C PRO A 5 -18.69 -1.21 -0.85
N THR A 6 -19.65 -2.06 -1.20
CA THR A 6 -20.65 -1.72 -2.21
C THR A 6 -21.60 -0.63 -1.71
N GLN A 7 -22.17 0.16 -2.62
CA GLN A 7 -23.18 1.18 -2.28
C GLN A 7 -24.40 0.56 -1.57
N ASP A 8 -24.85 -0.60 -2.05
CA ASP A 8 -25.93 -1.37 -1.41
C ASP A 8 -25.53 -1.87 -0.03
N GLY A 9 -24.29 -2.33 0.16
CA GLY A 9 -23.76 -2.76 1.45
C GLY A 9 -23.70 -1.61 2.46
N LEU A 10 -23.24 -0.44 2.04
CA LEU A 10 -23.24 0.78 2.86
C LEU A 10 -24.66 1.19 3.25
N LYS A 11 -25.62 1.12 2.32
CA LYS A 11 -27.04 1.42 2.60
C LYS A 11 -27.62 0.44 3.62
N LYS A 12 -27.43 -0.87 3.43
CA LYS A 12 -27.88 -1.91 4.37
C LYS A 12 -27.25 -1.75 5.75
N MET A 13 -25.96 -1.39 5.81
CA MET A 13 -25.28 -1.08 7.07
C MET A 13 -25.95 0.11 7.77
N GLN A 14 -26.22 1.20 7.05
CA GLN A 14 -26.88 2.37 7.61
C GLN A 14 -28.29 2.03 8.13
N ASP A 15 -29.05 1.24 7.38
CA ASP A 15 -30.37 0.77 7.79
C ASP A 15 -30.30 -0.10 9.06
N PHE A 16 -29.31 -0.98 9.16
CA PHE A 16 -29.07 -1.79 10.36
C PHE A 16 -28.72 -0.92 11.59
N LEU A 17 -27.86 0.09 11.41
CA LEU A 17 -27.51 1.04 12.47
C LEU A 17 -28.70 1.88 12.94
N ASN A 18 -29.52 2.34 12.00
CA ASN A 18 -30.74 3.09 12.31
C ASN A 18 -31.72 2.25 13.13
N ARG A 19 -31.85 0.94 12.83
CA ARG A 19 -32.72 0.01 13.59
C ARG A 19 -32.23 -0.26 15.01
N LEU A 20 -30.92 -0.27 15.25
CA LEU A 20 -30.37 -0.45 16.60
C LEU A 20 -30.66 0.74 17.52
N GLY A 21 -31.01 1.91 16.98
CA GLY A 21 -31.48 3.07 17.77
C GLY A 21 -30.50 3.56 18.84
N GLY A 22 -29.20 3.23 18.71
CA GLY A 22 -28.16 3.56 19.69
C GLY A 22 -28.23 2.78 21.02
N ARG A 23 -29.16 1.82 21.17
CA ARG A 23 -29.24 0.95 22.36
C ARG A 23 -28.53 -0.36 22.07
N ILE A 24 -27.28 -0.47 22.51
CA ILE A 24 -26.50 -1.70 22.40
C ILE A 24 -26.62 -2.48 23.72
N PRO A 25 -27.20 -3.69 23.73
CA PRO A 25 -27.27 -4.53 24.92
C PRO A 25 -25.86 -4.90 25.42
N ALA A 26 -25.65 -4.89 26.74
CA ALA A 26 -24.42 -5.40 27.33
C ALA A 26 -24.21 -6.87 26.92
N GLY A 27 -23.05 -7.18 26.33
CA GLY A 27 -22.74 -8.52 25.80
C GLY A 27 -23.22 -8.80 24.36
N GLY A 28 -23.96 -7.89 23.72
CA GLY A 28 -24.44 -8.03 22.32
C GLY A 28 -23.42 -7.65 21.24
N ALA A 29 -22.18 -7.36 21.64
CA ALA A 29 -21.10 -6.88 20.79
C ALA A 29 -20.88 -7.72 19.53
N ASN A 30 -20.66 -9.01 19.73
CA ASN A 30 -20.32 -9.92 18.65
C ASN A 30 -21.51 -10.09 17.69
N GLN A 31 -22.75 -10.07 18.20
CA GLN A 31 -23.95 -10.14 17.37
C GLN A 31 -24.11 -8.89 16.49
N ILE A 32 -23.79 -7.71 17.01
CA ILE A 32 -23.79 -6.47 16.22
C ILE A 32 -22.67 -6.46 15.20
N ALA A 33 -21.47 -6.95 15.55
CA ALA A 33 -20.33 -7.05 14.64
C ALA A 33 -20.67 -7.97 13.46
N MET A 34 -21.25 -9.14 13.74
CA MET A 34 -21.74 -10.08 12.74
C MET A 34 -22.86 -9.46 11.90
N GLY A 35 -23.84 -8.79 12.51
CA GLY A 35 -24.92 -8.13 11.80
C GLY A 35 -24.43 -7.02 10.85
N LEU A 36 -23.42 -6.26 11.25
CA LEU A 36 -22.79 -5.24 10.42
C LEU A 36 -22.00 -5.85 9.26
N ARG A 37 -21.17 -6.85 9.54
CA ARG A 37 -20.42 -7.59 8.52
C ARG A 37 -21.35 -8.22 7.49
N GLN A 38 -22.45 -8.83 7.94
CA GLN A 38 -23.46 -9.40 7.06
C GLN A 38 -24.22 -8.34 6.26
N SER A 39 -24.50 -7.17 6.85
CA SER A 39 -25.18 -6.07 6.17
C SER A 39 -24.31 -5.43 5.10
N LEU A 40 -23.03 -5.22 5.39
CA LEU A 40 -22.02 -4.73 4.44
C LEU A 40 -21.79 -5.70 3.28
N GLY A 41 -21.74 -7.00 3.58
CA GLY A 41 -21.43 -8.04 2.61
C GLY A 41 -19.98 -7.98 2.14
N ASN A 42 -19.68 -8.62 1.02
CA ASN A 42 -18.34 -8.58 0.44
C ASN A 42 -18.01 -7.19 -0.10
N GLN A 43 -16.76 -6.80 0.05
CA GLN A 43 -16.21 -5.58 -0.54
C GLN A 43 -15.65 -5.88 -1.93
N VAL A 44 -15.70 -4.89 -2.80
CA VAL A 44 -15.24 -5.00 -4.18
C VAL A 44 -13.77 -4.62 -4.23
N VAL A 45 -12.99 -5.44 -4.93
CA VAL A 45 -11.57 -5.17 -5.22
C VAL A 45 -11.47 -4.50 -6.58
N THR A 46 -10.83 -3.33 -6.62
CA THR A 46 -10.52 -2.62 -7.87
C THR A 46 -9.01 -2.56 -8.07
N ILE A 47 -8.54 -3.05 -9.22
CA ILE A 47 -7.12 -3.05 -9.60
C ILE A 47 -6.98 -2.27 -10.91
N GLN A 48 -5.99 -1.38 -10.94
CA GLN A 48 -5.65 -0.54 -12.10
C GLN A 48 -4.13 -0.49 -12.22
N GLY A 49 -3.62 -0.34 -13.45
CA GLY A 49 -2.20 -0.22 -13.76
C GLY A 49 -1.46 -1.55 -13.97
N VAL A 50 -1.94 -2.65 -13.38
CA VAL A 50 -1.42 -4.01 -13.62
C VAL A 50 -2.57 -4.97 -13.88
N SER A 51 -2.32 -6.09 -14.57
CA SER A 51 -3.34 -7.13 -14.74
C SER A 51 -3.73 -7.74 -13.40
N PRO A 52 -5.04 -7.91 -13.11
CA PRO A 52 -5.52 -8.49 -11.87
C PRO A 52 -5.20 -9.98 -11.73
N LYS A 53 -4.78 -10.65 -12.81
CA LYS A 53 -4.44 -12.08 -12.82
C LYS A 53 -2.95 -12.35 -12.59
N THR A 54 -2.24 -11.41 -11.98
CA THR A 54 -0.81 -11.52 -11.69
C THR A 54 -0.59 -11.72 -10.20
N HIS A 55 0.54 -12.31 -9.82
CA HIS A 55 0.97 -12.33 -8.42
C HIS A 55 1.13 -10.90 -7.85
N PHE A 56 1.57 -9.94 -8.70
CA PHE A 56 1.66 -8.53 -8.36
C PHE A 56 0.32 -8.03 -7.79
N ALA A 57 -0.77 -8.21 -8.53
CA ALA A 57 -2.10 -7.80 -8.10
C ALA A 57 -2.54 -8.45 -6.79
N GLN A 58 -2.22 -9.73 -6.58
CA GLN A 58 -2.55 -10.43 -5.33
C GLN A 58 -1.84 -9.83 -4.13
N VAL A 59 -0.53 -9.55 -4.24
CA VAL A 59 0.25 -8.92 -3.16
C VAL A 59 -0.32 -7.55 -2.80
N LEU A 60 -0.69 -6.74 -3.79
CA LEU A 60 -1.29 -5.42 -3.52
C LEU A 60 -2.60 -5.52 -2.74
N VAL A 61 -3.47 -6.47 -3.09
CA VAL A 61 -4.76 -6.68 -2.44
C VAL A 61 -4.56 -7.25 -1.03
N GLU A 62 -3.70 -8.26 -0.88
CA GLU A 62 -3.45 -8.88 0.42
C GLU A 62 -2.81 -7.90 1.41
N ALA A 63 -1.81 -7.12 0.97
CA ALA A 63 -1.14 -6.14 1.83
C ALA A 63 -2.12 -5.09 2.37
N ASP A 64 -2.98 -4.53 1.51
CA ASP A 64 -4.03 -3.58 1.92
C ASP A 64 -5.04 -4.23 2.88
N TYR A 65 -5.51 -5.44 2.55
CA TYR A 65 -6.47 -6.16 3.38
C TYR A 65 -5.91 -6.44 4.78
N ARG A 66 -4.69 -6.98 4.88
CA ARG A 66 -4.05 -7.28 6.18
C ARG A 66 -3.72 -6.02 6.97
N MET A 67 -3.30 -4.94 6.30
CA MET A 67 -3.08 -3.65 6.96
C MET A 67 -4.38 -3.14 7.61
N LYS A 68 -5.52 -3.29 6.93
CA LYS A 68 -6.83 -2.97 7.50
C LYS A 68 -7.14 -3.83 8.71
N LEU A 69 -6.90 -5.15 8.65
CA LEU A 69 -7.08 -6.06 9.79
C LEU A 69 -6.23 -5.66 11.00
N ILE A 70 -4.97 -5.29 10.79
CA ILE A 70 -4.07 -4.78 11.84
C ILE A 70 -4.62 -3.46 12.41
N GLY A 71 -5.02 -2.53 11.54
CA GLY A 71 -5.55 -1.23 11.94
C GLY A 71 -6.82 -1.33 12.79
N ILE A 72 -7.71 -2.27 12.46
CA ILE A 72 -8.90 -2.52 13.28
C ILE A 72 -8.65 -3.44 14.47
N GLY A 73 -7.51 -4.13 14.54
CA GLY A 73 -7.15 -5.04 15.62
C GLY A 73 -7.76 -6.44 15.50
N LEU A 74 -8.09 -6.88 14.29
CA LEU A 74 -8.47 -8.29 14.00
C LEU A 74 -7.25 -9.16 13.65
N GLU A 75 -6.13 -8.55 13.27
CA GLU A 75 -4.86 -9.23 13.05
C GLU A 75 -3.80 -8.64 13.98
N GLN A 76 -3.03 -9.51 14.64
CA GLN A 76 -1.85 -9.09 15.41
C GLN A 76 -0.61 -9.23 14.52
N PRO A 77 0.10 -8.12 14.22
CA PRO A 77 1.31 -8.19 13.41
C PRO A 77 2.48 -8.82 14.19
N PRO A 78 3.49 -9.37 13.51
CA PRO A 78 4.70 -9.94 14.12
C PRO A 78 5.68 -8.89 14.70
N VAL A 79 5.26 -7.63 14.74
CA VAL A 79 5.97 -6.46 15.28
C VAL A 79 4.98 -5.63 16.10
N ASP A 80 5.47 -4.91 17.11
CA ASP A 80 4.61 -4.08 17.97
C ASP A 80 4.11 -2.83 17.21
N ILE A 81 2.96 -2.98 16.56
CA ILE A 81 2.18 -1.91 15.94
C ILE A 81 0.83 -1.87 16.65
N ARG A 82 0.54 -0.75 17.31
CA ARG A 82 -0.74 -0.56 17.99
C ARG A 82 -1.83 -0.28 16.98
N SER A 83 -2.92 -1.04 17.03
CA SER A 83 -4.07 -0.82 16.16
C SER A 83 -4.61 0.61 16.30
N TYR A 84 -5.12 1.17 15.21
CA TYR A 84 -5.85 2.44 15.24
C TYR A 84 -6.97 2.40 16.28
N THR A 85 -7.75 1.32 16.31
CA THR A 85 -8.89 1.16 17.25
C THR A 85 -8.48 1.17 18.72
N SER A 86 -7.25 0.72 19.04
CA SER A 86 -6.72 0.81 20.40
C SER A 86 -6.39 2.26 20.81
N ARG A 87 -6.06 3.12 19.83
CA ARG A 87 -5.70 4.54 20.00
C ARG A 87 -6.89 5.47 19.93
N SER A 88 -7.95 5.08 19.22
CA SER A 88 -9.10 5.94 18.97
C SER A 88 -9.86 6.27 20.26
N ASN A 89 -10.22 7.55 20.40
CA ASN A 89 -11.17 7.99 21.40
C ASN A 89 -12.59 7.91 20.81
N PRO A 90 -13.53 7.26 21.50
CA PRO A 90 -14.95 7.19 21.11
C PRO A 90 -15.61 8.54 20.79
N ARG A 91 -15.08 9.64 21.32
CA ARG A 91 -15.56 11.01 21.08
C ARG A 91 -15.03 11.65 19.79
N ASP A 92 -13.88 11.18 19.30
CA ASP A 92 -13.19 11.75 18.13
C ASP A 92 -13.55 11.00 16.84
N VAL A 93 -14.26 9.88 16.97
CA VAL A 93 -14.74 9.10 15.83
C VAL A 93 -16.14 9.59 15.48
N SER A 94 -16.23 10.38 14.40
CA SER A 94 -17.52 10.69 13.80
C SER A 94 -18.20 9.37 13.42
N ARG A 95 -19.44 9.18 13.87
CA ARG A 95 -20.24 7.93 13.69
C ARG A 95 -20.37 7.49 12.22
N ASN A 96 -20.05 8.36 11.26
CA ASN A 96 -20.18 8.13 9.82
C ASN A 96 -18.88 8.34 9.02
N ALA A 97 -17.72 8.61 9.64
CA ALA A 97 -16.48 8.85 8.89
C ALA A 97 -15.71 7.55 8.66
N LEU A 98 -15.74 7.03 7.43
CA LEU A 98 -14.87 5.94 6.99
C LEU A 98 -13.42 6.44 6.99
N GLN A 99 -12.56 5.85 7.82
CA GLN A 99 -11.11 6.09 7.72
C GLN A 99 -10.59 5.39 6.46
N ARG A 100 -9.65 6.03 5.76
CA ARG A 100 -8.99 5.44 4.59
C ARG A 100 -7.48 5.59 4.69
N TRP A 101 -6.77 4.50 4.44
CA TRP A 101 -5.29 4.45 4.42
C TRP A 101 -4.77 3.89 3.11
N TYR A 102 -3.62 4.37 2.68
CA TYR A 102 -3.00 3.93 1.44
C TYR A 102 -1.53 3.61 1.65
N PHE A 103 -1.09 2.46 1.16
CA PHE A 103 0.33 2.26 0.92
C PHE A 103 0.74 3.05 -0.32
N VAL A 104 1.83 3.79 -0.20
CA VAL A 104 2.48 4.53 -1.27
C VAL A 104 3.99 4.29 -1.21
N PRO A 105 4.72 4.46 -2.32
CA PRO A 105 6.17 4.54 -2.24
C PRO A 105 6.59 5.69 -1.33
N ASN A 106 7.67 5.50 -0.58
CA ASN A 106 8.36 6.64 0.00
C ASN A 106 9.16 7.32 -1.12
N TYR A 107 8.58 8.30 -1.80
CA TYR A 107 9.10 8.80 -3.09
C TYR A 107 10.51 9.39 -3.04
N GLU A 108 10.98 9.85 -1.88
CA GLU A 108 12.37 10.28 -1.65
C GLU A 108 13.31 9.07 -1.46
N CYS A 109 13.34 8.17 -2.45
CA CYS A 109 14.07 6.90 -2.38
C CYS A 109 15.01 6.66 -3.56
N VAL A 110 15.20 7.60 -4.49
CA VAL A 110 16.04 7.37 -5.67
C VAL A 110 17.23 8.31 -5.65
N LYS A 111 18.43 7.75 -5.59
CA LYS A 111 19.70 8.46 -5.82
C LYS A 111 20.23 8.07 -7.19
N VAL A 112 20.64 9.05 -7.99
CA VAL A 112 21.12 8.83 -9.37
C VAL A 112 22.50 9.49 -9.55
N GLY A 113 23.42 8.79 -10.22
CA GLY A 113 24.73 9.34 -10.60
C GLY A 113 24.62 10.37 -11.73
N GLU A 114 25.64 11.23 -11.88
CA GLU A 114 25.64 12.38 -12.83
C GLU A 114 25.34 12.01 -14.29
N ASN A 115 25.63 10.79 -14.72
CA ASN A 115 25.48 10.31 -16.09
C ASN A 115 24.25 9.42 -16.32
N ASP A 116 23.38 9.30 -15.31
CA ASP A 116 22.22 8.41 -15.30
C ASP A 116 22.58 6.94 -15.60
N LEU A 117 23.81 6.49 -15.30
CA LEU A 117 24.25 5.09 -15.49
C LEU A 117 24.30 4.30 -14.17
N ALA A 118 24.04 4.97 -13.05
CA ALA A 118 23.95 4.35 -11.73
C ALA A 118 22.74 4.89 -10.98
N MET A 119 21.98 3.97 -10.38
CA MET A 119 20.82 4.28 -9.55
C MET A 119 20.89 3.44 -8.28
N GLU A 120 20.62 4.07 -7.15
CA GLU A 120 20.45 3.41 -5.85
C GLU A 120 19.04 3.68 -5.33
N LEU A 121 18.40 2.62 -4.83
CA LEU A 121 17.18 2.72 -4.05
C LEU A 121 17.55 2.88 -2.57
N VAL A 122 17.17 4.01 -1.99
CA VAL A 122 17.53 4.43 -0.64
C VAL A 122 16.33 4.29 0.31
N GLY A 123 16.56 3.72 1.48
CA GLY A 123 15.55 3.56 2.52
C GLY A 123 14.60 2.38 2.30
N ASP A 124 13.48 2.37 3.02
CA ASP A 124 12.62 1.19 3.13
C ASP A 124 11.45 1.12 2.12
N GLY A 125 11.45 2.02 1.13
CA GLY A 125 10.62 1.97 -0.08
C GLY A 125 9.11 2.20 0.09
N VAL A 126 8.52 1.97 1.28
CA VAL A 126 7.07 1.99 1.50
C VAL A 126 6.68 2.89 2.66
N LYS A 127 5.62 3.68 2.45
CA LYS A 127 4.98 4.53 3.44
C LYS A 127 3.48 4.25 3.48
N LEU A 128 2.90 4.25 4.68
CA LEU A 128 1.45 4.34 4.82
C LEU A 128 1.07 5.81 4.92
N ILE A 129 -0.06 6.22 4.33
CA ILE A 129 -0.62 7.57 4.45
C ILE A 129 -2.13 7.53 4.70
N SER A 130 -2.67 8.57 5.31
CA SER A 130 -4.12 8.80 5.39
C SER A 130 -4.69 9.40 4.09
N GLU A 131 -6.02 9.37 3.92
CA GLU A 131 -6.70 10.07 2.81
C GLU A 131 -6.37 11.56 2.78
N ASP A 132 -6.32 12.20 3.94
CA ASP A 132 -6.05 13.63 4.04
C ASP A 132 -4.67 13.97 3.48
N GLU A 133 -3.65 13.19 3.84
CA GLU A 133 -2.29 13.32 3.29
C GLU A 133 -2.27 13.07 1.78
N ARG A 134 -3.03 12.09 1.30
CA ARG A 134 -3.12 11.78 -0.14
C ARG A 134 -3.74 12.92 -0.94
N VAL A 135 -4.83 13.50 -0.45
CA VAL A 135 -5.50 14.64 -1.10
C VAL A 135 -4.59 15.86 -1.15
N GLN A 136 -3.86 16.14 -0.06
CA GLN A 136 -2.89 17.25 -0.01
C GLN A 136 -1.74 17.05 -1.00
N ALA A 137 -1.18 15.83 -1.07
CA ALA A 137 -0.11 15.50 -2.02
C ALA A 137 -0.54 15.71 -3.49
N ASN A 138 -1.82 15.47 -3.79
CA ASN A 138 -2.41 15.67 -5.12
C ASN A 138 -2.89 17.12 -5.36
N GLY A 139 -2.51 18.08 -4.52
CA GLY A 139 -2.89 19.49 -4.64
C GLY A 139 -4.36 19.81 -4.30
N GLY A 140 -5.08 18.85 -3.71
CA GLY A 140 -6.46 19.00 -3.27
C GLY A 140 -6.57 19.68 -1.91
N ARG A 141 -7.70 20.34 -1.67
CA ARG A 141 -8.02 20.92 -0.35
C ARG A 141 -8.64 19.87 0.56
N VAL A 142 -8.05 19.68 1.73
CA VAL A 142 -8.64 18.87 2.80
C VAL A 142 -9.55 19.73 3.66
N ASN A 143 -10.70 19.20 4.04
CA ASN A 143 -11.54 19.83 5.06
C ASN A 143 -10.81 19.78 6.41
N ALA A 144 -10.37 20.94 6.90
CA ALA A 144 -9.55 21.09 8.12
C ALA A 144 -10.22 20.63 9.43
N ASN A 145 -11.48 20.18 9.39
CA ASN A 145 -12.28 19.88 10.57
C ASN A 145 -12.24 18.40 10.93
N ALA A 146 -11.09 17.99 11.48
CA ALA A 146 -10.86 16.90 12.45
C ALA A 146 -9.60 16.11 12.07
N VAL A 147 -8.43 16.62 12.48
CA VAL A 147 -7.19 15.84 12.48
C VAL A 147 -7.39 14.60 13.35
N ASN A 148 -7.53 13.44 12.73
CA ASN A 148 -7.65 12.18 13.45
C ASN A 148 -6.28 11.73 13.96
N ARG A 149 -5.93 12.18 15.17
CA ARG A 149 -4.64 11.88 15.81
C ARG A 149 -4.38 10.37 15.92
N ALA A 150 -5.41 9.56 16.16
CA ALA A 150 -5.23 8.11 16.24
C ALA A 150 -4.82 7.52 14.87
N SER A 151 -5.41 8.02 13.78
CA SER A 151 -5.06 7.62 12.41
C SER A 151 -3.62 8.04 12.07
N GLN A 152 -3.24 9.29 12.38
CA GLN A 152 -1.88 9.77 12.17
C GLN A 152 -0.84 8.93 12.93
N MET A 153 -1.08 8.65 14.21
CA MET A 153 -0.16 7.82 15.01
C MET A 153 -0.07 6.38 14.50
N PHE A 154 -1.17 5.83 13.97
CA PHE A 154 -1.17 4.51 13.34
C PHE A 154 -0.32 4.51 12.08
N VAL A 155 -0.55 5.47 11.19
CA VAL A 155 0.18 5.62 9.93
C VAL A 155 1.69 5.84 10.14
N GLN A 156 2.04 6.71 11.09
CA GLN A 156 3.43 6.99 11.45
C GLN A 156 4.13 5.75 12.03
N GLU A 157 3.49 5.06 12.98
CA GLU A 157 4.08 3.86 13.57
C GLU A 157 4.18 2.72 12.56
N PHE A 158 3.15 2.51 11.73
CA PHE A 158 3.16 1.47 10.71
C PHE A 158 4.31 1.71 9.73
N THR A 159 4.50 2.95 9.27
CA THR A 159 5.62 3.32 8.40
C THR A 159 6.97 3.09 9.09
N ALA A 160 7.15 3.57 10.32
CA ALA A 160 8.40 3.40 11.06
C ALA A 160 8.74 1.93 11.37
N LYS A 161 7.72 1.08 11.51
CA LYS A 161 7.85 -0.36 11.79
C LYS A 161 7.80 -1.23 10.54
N TYR A 162 7.57 -0.63 9.36
CA TYR A 162 7.47 -1.35 8.10
C TYR A 162 8.69 -2.25 7.80
N PRO A 163 9.95 -1.83 8.06
CA PRO A 163 11.12 -2.66 7.74
C PRO A 163 11.12 -3.96 8.54
N GLN A 164 10.86 -3.85 9.84
CA GLN A 164 10.74 -4.99 10.75
C GLN A 164 9.56 -5.89 10.39
N LEU A 165 8.47 -5.29 9.89
CA LEU A 165 7.29 -6.01 9.44
C LEU A 165 7.57 -6.79 8.14
N ALA A 166 8.27 -6.18 7.19
CA ALA A 166 8.65 -6.78 5.91
C ALA A 166 9.61 -7.97 6.07
N GLU A 167 10.51 -7.95 7.06
CA GLU A 167 11.39 -9.07 7.40
C GLU A 167 10.64 -10.30 7.94
N ARG A 168 9.48 -10.08 8.57
CA ARG A 168 8.74 -11.14 9.30
C ARG A 168 7.45 -11.56 8.64
N SER A 169 6.96 -10.79 7.68
CA SER A 169 5.70 -11.02 6.98
C SER A 169 5.95 -10.92 5.47
N PRO A 170 5.96 -12.07 4.75
CA PRO A 170 6.33 -12.12 3.34
C PRO A 170 5.58 -11.14 2.44
N VAL A 171 4.28 -10.93 2.68
CA VAL A 171 3.46 -10.02 1.87
C VAL A 171 3.96 -8.57 1.89
N TYR A 172 4.48 -8.09 3.03
CA TYR A 172 4.98 -6.71 3.15
C TYR A 172 6.39 -6.57 2.55
N GLY A 173 7.22 -7.62 2.66
CA GLY A 173 8.49 -7.70 1.93
C GLY A 173 8.27 -7.74 0.42
N GLN A 174 7.30 -8.53 -0.04
CA GLN A 174 6.91 -8.58 -1.45
C GLN A 174 6.38 -7.23 -1.92
N LEU A 175 5.51 -6.56 -1.16
CA LEU A 175 5.01 -5.23 -1.52
C LEU A 175 6.16 -4.23 -1.70
N ARG A 176 7.16 -4.21 -0.80
CA ARG A 176 8.35 -3.36 -0.94
C ARG A 176 9.10 -3.69 -2.24
N ASN A 177 9.42 -4.96 -2.45
CA ASN A 177 10.18 -5.38 -3.63
C ASN A 177 9.44 -5.06 -4.93
N LEU A 178 8.10 -5.16 -4.95
CA LEU A 178 7.30 -4.79 -6.12
C LEU A 178 7.31 -3.28 -6.37
N ILE A 179 7.28 -2.46 -5.33
CA ILE A 179 7.43 -0.99 -5.43
C ILE A 179 8.81 -0.64 -5.99
N ASP A 180 9.87 -1.23 -5.42
CA ASP A 180 11.25 -1.03 -5.86
C ASP A 180 11.43 -1.43 -7.33
N LEU A 181 10.87 -2.58 -7.72
CA LEU A 181 10.91 -3.09 -9.08
C LEU A 181 10.28 -2.12 -10.09
N VAL A 182 9.11 -1.56 -9.78
CA VAL A 182 8.45 -0.63 -10.71
C VAL A 182 9.10 0.74 -10.76
N ILE A 183 9.76 1.18 -9.68
CA ILE A 183 10.60 2.39 -9.69
C ILE A 183 11.82 2.17 -10.58
N ALA A 184 12.51 1.05 -10.42
CA ALA A 184 13.63 0.67 -11.28
C ALA A 184 13.20 0.57 -12.75
N ALA A 185 12.07 -0.09 -13.03
CA ALA A 185 11.53 -0.19 -14.38
C ALA A 185 11.19 1.19 -14.97
N ALA A 186 10.63 2.10 -14.17
CA ALA A 186 10.34 3.47 -14.60
C ALA A 186 11.63 4.25 -14.92
N PHE A 187 12.69 4.05 -14.13
CA PHE A 187 13.99 4.68 -14.37
C PHE A 187 14.63 4.17 -15.66
N ILE A 188 14.68 2.85 -15.84
CA ILE A 188 15.17 2.19 -17.08
C ILE A 188 14.43 2.72 -18.30
N GLN A 189 13.10 2.90 -18.20
CA GLN A 189 12.29 3.45 -19.27
C GLN A 189 12.55 4.94 -19.53
N GLU A 190 12.73 5.74 -18.47
CA GLU A 190 12.96 7.18 -18.60
C GLU A 190 14.32 7.51 -19.22
N VAL A 191 15.35 6.74 -18.89
CA VAL A 191 16.70 6.92 -19.43
C VAL A 191 16.88 6.25 -20.80
N ASP A 192 15.92 5.43 -21.23
CA ASP A 192 15.92 4.64 -22.47
C ASP A 192 17.09 3.64 -22.55
N TYR A 193 17.29 2.85 -21.49
CA TYR A 193 18.32 1.80 -21.51
C TYR A 193 18.05 0.73 -22.58
N TYR A 194 16.78 0.45 -22.89
CA TYR A 194 16.40 -0.49 -23.94
C TYR A 194 16.95 -0.04 -25.31
N GLY A 195 16.70 1.22 -25.68
CA GLY A 195 17.20 1.80 -26.93
C GLY A 195 18.72 1.89 -26.96
N ARG A 196 19.34 2.34 -25.86
CA ARG A 196 20.81 2.44 -25.73
C ARG A 196 21.52 1.09 -25.86
N ALA A 197 20.91 0.02 -25.34
CA ALA A 197 21.44 -1.34 -25.46
C ALA A 197 21.03 -2.04 -26.77
N GLY A 198 20.14 -1.45 -27.58
CA GLY A 198 19.56 -2.10 -28.75
C GLY A 198 18.70 -3.33 -28.42
N TRP A 199 18.14 -3.40 -27.21
CA TRP A 199 17.35 -4.54 -26.77
C TRP A 199 15.85 -4.35 -27.02
N ALA A 200 15.27 -5.23 -27.83
CA ALA A 200 13.88 -5.14 -28.28
C ALA A 200 12.85 -5.90 -27.42
N MET A 201 13.27 -6.58 -26.34
CA MET A 201 12.39 -7.36 -25.45
C MET A 201 11.47 -8.38 -26.15
N ASN A 202 11.85 -8.91 -27.32
CA ASN A 202 10.96 -9.72 -28.19
C ASN A 202 10.19 -10.86 -27.50
N VAL A 203 10.76 -11.52 -26.49
CA VAL A 203 10.09 -12.58 -25.72
C VAL A 203 9.37 -12.01 -24.49
N PHE A 204 10.06 -11.22 -23.66
CA PHE A 204 9.52 -10.73 -22.39
C PHE A 204 8.46 -9.63 -22.54
N GLY A 205 8.43 -8.93 -23.67
CA GLY A 205 7.40 -7.95 -24.02
C GLY A 205 6.18 -8.53 -24.73
N ASP A 206 6.17 -9.83 -25.01
CA ASP A 206 5.08 -10.54 -25.69
C ASP A 206 4.43 -11.56 -24.73
N GLU A 207 3.25 -11.23 -24.21
CA GLU A 207 2.51 -12.12 -23.30
C GLU A 207 2.06 -13.44 -23.96
N GLY A 208 2.06 -13.52 -25.30
CA GLY A 208 1.83 -14.77 -26.04
C GLY A 208 3.03 -15.72 -25.98
N GLN A 209 4.25 -15.20 -25.78
CA GLN A 209 5.47 -15.99 -25.62
C GLN A 209 5.86 -16.18 -24.15
N TYR A 210 5.58 -15.20 -23.30
CA TYR A 210 5.83 -15.26 -21.86
C TYR A 210 4.62 -14.76 -21.06
N ALA A 211 3.72 -15.68 -20.72
CA ALA A 211 2.48 -15.37 -20.03
C ALA A 211 2.72 -14.99 -18.55
N VAL A 212 2.23 -13.82 -18.14
CA VAL A 212 2.28 -13.34 -16.75
C VAL A 212 0.94 -13.43 -16.01
N GLU A 213 -0.17 -13.56 -16.74
CA GLU A 213 -1.53 -13.74 -16.21
C GLU A 213 -1.80 -15.17 -15.72
N THR A 214 -1.04 -15.64 -14.74
CA THR A 214 -1.07 -17.04 -14.28
C THR A 214 -1.97 -17.27 -13.06
N HIS A 215 -2.62 -16.24 -12.53
CA HIS A 215 -3.35 -16.28 -11.26
C HIS A 215 -4.84 -15.95 -11.43
N THR A 216 -5.65 -16.32 -10.43
CA THR A 216 -7.07 -15.92 -10.37
C THR A 216 -7.20 -14.48 -9.90
N ALA A 217 -7.98 -13.69 -10.63
CA ALA A 217 -8.23 -12.29 -10.30
C ALA A 217 -9.00 -12.16 -8.98
N PRO A 218 -8.48 -11.41 -7.98
CA PRO A 218 -9.23 -11.12 -6.77
C PRO A 218 -10.33 -10.09 -7.11
N GLN A 219 -11.59 -10.50 -6.94
CA GLN A 219 -12.74 -9.65 -7.26
C GLN A 219 -13.41 -9.08 -6.01
N GLN A 220 -13.40 -9.85 -4.93
CA GLN A 220 -14.12 -9.53 -3.70
C GLN A 220 -13.36 -10.06 -2.48
N VAL A 221 -13.51 -9.38 -1.35
CA VAL A 221 -13.03 -9.84 -0.05
C VAL A 221 -14.13 -9.71 0.99
N GLU A 222 -14.03 -10.48 2.07
CA GLU A 222 -14.94 -10.32 3.20
C GLU A 222 -14.83 -8.95 3.84
N SER A 223 -15.96 -8.41 4.29
CA SER A 223 -15.94 -7.22 5.13
C SER A 223 -15.33 -7.52 6.50
N ALA A 224 -14.21 -6.88 6.78
CA ALA A 224 -13.63 -6.86 8.11
C ALA A 224 -14.26 -5.73 8.94
N VAL A 225 -15.03 -6.10 9.98
CA VAL A 225 -15.63 -5.17 10.94
C VAL A 225 -15.18 -5.58 12.33
N ASN A 226 -14.56 -4.66 13.07
CA ASN A 226 -14.25 -4.86 14.49
C ASN A 226 -15.09 -3.91 15.36
N ILE A 227 -15.62 -4.44 16.46
CA ILE A 227 -16.30 -3.65 17.49
C ILE A 227 -15.39 -3.60 18.71
N VAL A 228 -14.69 -2.49 18.89
CA VAL A 228 -13.88 -2.25 20.08
C VAL A 228 -14.72 -1.55 21.14
N TRP A 229 -14.94 -2.22 22.27
CA TRP A 229 -15.62 -1.65 23.44
C TRP A 229 -14.69 -0.72 24.22
N LYS A 230 -14.55 0.50 23.73
CA LYS A 230 -14.20 1.66 24.55
C LYS A 230 -15.41 2.60 24.46
N GLY A 231 -16.13 2.78 25.56
CA GLY A 231 -17.20 3.79 25.68
C GLY A 231 -18.31 3.79 24.62
N ASN A 232 -19.03 2.66 24.42
CA ASN A 232 -20.25 2.55 23.60
C ASN A 232 -20.16 2.94 22.09
N THR A 233 -18.97 3.13 21.52
CA THR A 233 -18.84 3.55 20.12
C THR A 233 -18.56 2.40 19.17
N LEU A 234 -19.34 2.33 18.10
CA LEU A 234 -19.12 1.46 16.95
C LEU A 234 -18.11 2.09 16.00
N MET A 235 -17.16 1.28 15.52
CA MET A 235 -16.24 1.67 14.45
C MET A 235 -16.76 1.16 13.10
N THR A 236 -16.84 2.06 12.13
CA THR A 236 -17.24 1.76 10.75
C THR A 236 -16.09 1.09 9.99
N PRO A 237 -16.39 0.39 8.87
CA PRO A 237 -15.36 -0.21 8.02
C PRO A 237 -14.34 0.82 7.55
N ILE A 238 -13.11 0.35 7.32
CA ILE A 238 -11.98 1.17 6.89
C ILE A 238 -11.75 0.93 5.40
N GLY A 239 -11.79 2.00 4.61
CA GLY A 239 -11.42 1.98 3.19
C GLY A 239 -9.91 2.10 3.02
N GLY A 240 -9.43 2.07 1.78
CA GLY A 240 -7.99 2.19 1.54
C GLY A 240 -7.52 1.42 0.33
N GLY A 241 -6.20 1.35 0.18
CA GLY A 241 -5.61 0.67 -0.95
C GLY A 241 -4.09 0.72 -1.01
N VAL A 242 -3.59 0.42 -2.20
CA VAL A 242 -2.21 0.64 -2.59
C VAL A 242 -2.18 1.54 -3.81
N HIS A 243 -1.39 2.61 -3.74
CA HIS A 243 -1.27 3.60 -4.80
C HIS A 243 0.21 3.81 -5.12
N ILE A 244 0.61 3.51 -6.35
CA ILE A 244 2.01 3.55 -6.77
C ILE A 244 2.08 4.40 -8.03
N GLU A 245 2.84 5.49 -7.96
CA GLU A 245 3.21 6.30 -9.14
C GLU A 245 4.72 6.35 -9.27
N PRO A 246 5.35 5.37 -9.93
CA PRO A 246 6.81 5.20 -9.90
C PRO A 246 7.59 6.43 -10.37
N ARG A 247 7.06 7.14 -11.38
CA ARG A 247 7.66 8.36 -11.92
C ARG A 247 7.72 9.52 -10.93
N GLN A 248 6.88 9.53 -9.88
CA GLN A 248 7.01 10.52 -8.82
C GLN A 248 8.34 10.37 -8.07
N ALA A 249 8.84 9.14 -7.88
CA ALA A 249 10.15 8.92 -7.26
C ALA A 249 11.31 9.48 -8.12
N LEU A 250 11.09 9.58 -9.44
CA LEU A 250 12.04 10.11 -10.40
C LEU A 250 11.89 11.61 -10.63
N ALA A 251 10.91 12.27 -10.03
CA ALA A 251 10.75 13.71 -10.16
C ALA A 251 11.92 14.43 -9.50
N SER A 252 12.38 15.54 -10.08
CA SER A 252 13.59 16.24 -9.63
C SER A 252 13.55 16.66 -8.15
N GLN A 253 12.37 16.99 -7.63
CA GLN A 253 12.18 17.33 -6.22
C GLN A 253 12.32 16.16 -5.24
N ASN A 254 12.17 14.92 -5.72
CA ASN A 254 12.25 13.70 -4.91
C ASN A 254 13.58 12.95 -5.10
N ARG A 255 14.37 13.30 -6.12
CA ARG A 255 15.68 12.70 -6.36
C ARG A 255 16.69 13.15 -5.30
N LEU A 256 17.40 12.18 -4.77
CA LEU A 256 18.54 12.40 -3.89
C LEU A 256 19.79 12.65 -4.73
N ALA A 257 20.61 13.62 -4.30
CA ALA A 257 21.89 13.90 -4.95
C ALA A 257 22.97 12.91 -4.49
N ASP A 258 23.86 12.51 -5.42
CA ASP A 258 25.09 11.77 -5.12
C ASP A 258 26.19 12.73 -4.62
N THR A 259 25.97 13.37 -3.46
CA THR A 259 26.87 14.42 -2.95
C THR A 259 28.28 13.91 -2.65
N ASP A 260 28.39 12.64 -2.25
CA ASP A 260 29.64 12.02 -1.84
C ASP A 260 30.35 11.31 -3.01
N GLY A 261 29.72 11.28 -4.20
CA GLY A 261 30.25 10.65 -5.40
C GLY A 261 30.38 9.13 -5.31
N GLU A 262 29.63 8.50 -4.41
CA GLU A 262 29.67 7.06 -4.16
C GLU A 262 29.18 6.29 -5.39
N LEU A 263 28.07 6.72 -5.99
CA LEU A 263 27.54 6.07 -7.19
C LEU A 263 28.47 6.24 -8.39
N LYS A 264 29.03 7.43 -8.55
CA LYS A 264 30.04 7.69 -9.58
C LYS A 264 31.26 6.78 -9.45
N THR A 265 31.76 6.62 -8.22
CA THR A 265 32.91 5.76 -7.93
C THR A 265 32.59 4.28 -8.15
N LEU A 266 31.42 3.81 -7.66
CA LEU A 266 30.96 2.43 -7.86
C LEU A 266 30.81 2.10 -9.35
N HIS A 267 30.15 2.97 -10.12
CA HIS A 267 30.00 2.79 -11.57
C HIS A 267 31.36 2.79 -12.28
N GLY A 268 32.26 3.72 -11.93
CA GLY A 268 33.61 3.78 -12.50
C GLY A 268 34.47 2.55 -12.20
N GLY A 269 34.17 1.82 -11.12
CA GLY A 269 34.83 0.58 -10.74
C GLY A 269 34.28 -0.69 -11.43
N VAL A 270 33.20 -0.59 -12.21
CA VAL A 270 32.62 -1.75 -12.89
C VAL A 270 33.54 -2.21 -14.02
N ASP A 271 34.04 -3.44 -13.91
CA ASP A 271 34.93 -4.07 -14.90
C ASP A 271 34.21 -5.23 -15.59
N PHE A 272 33.69 -4.96 -16.80
CA PHE A 272 33.01 -5.95 -17.62
C PHE A 272 33.96 -6.98 -18.25
N SER A 273 35.28 -6.79 -18.21
CA SER A 273 36.24 -7.73 -18.82
C SER A 273 36.27 -9.10 -18.12
N LYS A 274 35.75 -9.16 -16.88
CA LYS A 274 35.70 -10.37 -16.05
C LYS A 274 34.35 -11.09 -16.07
N VAL A 275 33.35 -10.51 -16.74
CA VAL A 275 32.00 -11.10 -16.82
C VAL A 275 31.94 -12.00 -18.04
N ASP A 276 31.70 -13.30 -17.83
CA ASP A 276 31.47 -14.23 -18.94
C ASP A 276 30.20 -13.81 -19.70
N ALA A 277 30.23 -13.85 -21.03
CA ALA A 277 29.07 -13.55 -21.87
C ALA A 277 27.85 -14.45 -21.58
N LYS A 278 28.06 -15.60 -20.92
CA LYS A 278 27.01 -16.54 -20.51
C LYS A 278 26.55 -16.36 -19.05
N GLN A 279 27.18 -15.48 -18.29
CA GLN A 279 26.83 -15.21 -16.90
C GLN A 279 25.77 -14.10 -16.84
N TRP A 280 24.72 -14.32 -16.04
CA TRP A 280 23.76 -13.27 -15.75
C TRP A 280 24.37 -12.28 -14.77
N TRP A 281 24.03 -10.99 -14.91
CA TRP A 281 24.62 -9.94 -14.08
C TRP A 281 24.29 -10.04 -12.58
N TRP A 282 23.28 -10.85 -12.22
CA TRP A 282 22.86 -11.09 -10.84
C TRP A 282 23.36 -12.43 -10.25
N ASP A 283 24.04 -13.25 -11.05
CA ASP A 283 24.69 -14.50 -10.62
C ASP A 283 26.16 -14.25 -10.26
#